data_AF-A0A523NQL7-F1
#
_entry.id   AF-A0A523NQL7-F1
#
_cell.length_a   1.000
_cell.length_b   1.000
_cell.length_c   1.000
_cell.angle_alpha   90.00
_cell.angle_beta   90.00
_cell.angle_gamma   90.00
#
_symmetry.space_group_name_H-M   'P 1'
#
loop_
_entity.id
_entity.type
_entity.pdbx_description
1 polymer ?
#
loop_
_entity_poly.entity_id
_entity_poly.type
_entity_poly.pdbx_seq_one_letter_code
_entity_poly.pdbx_strand_id
1 'polypeptide(L)'
;MNRYRHMALAWGLLLAIVAMFAATMWIPWNDRVELNRARIESMAERIARFRALASTQAELTEALTVMQQSSAPDDASQFITAKSPTLGAADLQRRIKQIIVEKNGRQVSSQPLDATEVADLHQVEVNVNLTGSLPAIQEILFALEFGQPRIFIKDALIQASAA
;
A
#
# COMPACT_ATOMS: atom_id res chain seq x y z
N MET A 1 -66.25 60.06 6.82
CA MET A 1 -65.58 58.86 7.40
C MET A 1 -64.57 58.19 6.44
N ASN A 2 -63.97 58.88 5.45
CA ASN A 2 -63.10 58.21 4.45
C ASN A 2 -61.60 58.52 4.61
N ARG A 3 -61.23 59.59 5.32
CA ARG A 3 -59.82 60.03 5.44
C ARG A 3 -58.95 59.08 6.28
N TYR A 4 -59.54 58.45 7.30
CA TYR A 4 -58.86 57.47 8.15
C TYR A 4 -58.53 56.16 7.42
N ARG A 5 -59.37 55.75 6.46
CA ARG A 5 -59.14 54.54 5.64
C ARG A 5 -57.96 54.72 4.70
N HIS A 6 -57.80 55.90 4.10
CA HIS A 6 -56.66 56.21 3.23
C HIS A 6 -55.35 56.38 4.02
N MET A 7 -55.40 56.95 5.23
CA MET A 7 -54.22 57.00 6.12
C MET A 7 -53.80 55.60 6.58
N ALA A 8 -54.74 54.73 6.99
CA ALA A 8 -54.42 53.35 7.36
C ALA A 8 -53.83 52.55 6.18
N LEU A 9 -54.36 52.74 4.97
CA LEU A 9 -53.82 52.14 3.75
C LEU A 9 -52.41 52.66 3.43
N ALA A 10 -52.17 53.96 3.55
CA ALA A 10 -50.85 54.55 3.31
C ALA A 10 -49.80 54.06 4.33
N TRP A 11 -50.19 53.94 5.59
CA TRP A 11 -49.31 53.41 6.64
C TRP A 11 -49.05 51.92 6.47
N GLY A 12 -50.08 51.15 6.09
CA GLY A 12 -49.92 49.73 5.75
C GLY A 12 -48.98 49.51 4.57
N LEU A 13 -49.10 50.34 3.52
CA LEU A 13 -48.22 50.29 2.36
C LEU A 13 -46.76 50.65 2.73
N LEU A 14 -46.57 51.68 3.56
CA LEU A 14 -45.24 52.10 4.01
C LEU A 14 -44.58 51.02 4.87
N LEU A 15 -45.34 50.41 5.79
CA LEU A 15 -44.86 49.26 6.58
C LEU A 15 -44.51 48.06 5.70
N ALA A 16 -45.31 47.76 4.68
CA ALA A 16 -45.04 46.67 3.75
C ALA A 16 -43.74 46.89 2.96
N ILE A 17 -43.48 48.12 2.52
CA ILE A 17 -42.24 48.48 1.80
C ILE A 17 -41.02 48.36 2.72
N VAL A 18 -41.12 48.84 3.97
CA VAL A 18 -40.04 48.73 4.96
C VAL A 18 -39.77 47.27 5.32
N ALA A 19 -40.82 46.47 5.50
CA ALA A 19 -40.70 45.03 5.75
C ALA A 19 -40.08 44.30 4.56
N MET A 20 -40.44 44.68 3.33
CA MET A 20 -39.86 44.11 2.11
C MET A 20 -38.36 44.42 2.01
N PHE A 21 -37.95 45.66 2.26
CA PHE A 21 -36.53 46.05 2.30
C PHE A 21 -35.77 45.29 3.40
N ALA A 22 -36.32 45.22 4.61
CA ALA A 22 -35.72 44.47 5.71
C ALA A 22 -35.55 42.98 5.37
N ALA A 23 -36.57 42.35 4.76
CA ALA A 23 -36.52 40.96 4.32
C ALA A 23 -35.44 40.73 3.24
N THR A 24 -35.35 41.60 2.24
CA THR A 24 -34.32 41.49 1.18
C THR A 24 -32.89 41.64 1.70
N MET A 25 -32.70 42.31 2.84
CA MET A 25 -31.38 42.50 3.44
C MET A 25 -31.04 41.39 4.46
N TRP A 26 -32.04 40.81 5.12
CA TRP A 26 -31.85 39.77 6.14
C TRP A 26 -31.67 38.36 5.56
N ILE A 27 -32.43 38.01 4.50
CA ILE A 27 -32.37 36.69 3.85
C ILE A 27 -30.96 36.35 3.29
N PRO A 28 -30.27 37.22 2.54
CA PRO A 28 -28.95 36.89 1.99
C PRO A 28 -27.84 36.78 3.05
N TRP A 29 -28.09 37.22 4.29
CA TRP A 29 -27.14 37.09 5.39
C TRP A 29 -27.12 35.66 5.96
N ASN A 30 -28.27 34.99 6.04
CA ASN A 30 -28.36 33.68 6.68
C ASN A 30 -27.79 32.56 5.78
N ASP A 31 -28.09 32.59 4.48
CA ASP A 31 -27.63 31.57 3.52
C ASP A 31 -26.10 31.57 3.35
N ARG A 32 -25.43 32.72 3.53
CA ARG A 32 -23.97 32.82 3.42
C ARG A 32 -23.23 32.27 4.63
N VAL A 33 -23.84 32.30 5.81
CA VAL A 33 -23.25 31.74 7.02
C VAL A 33 -23.32 30.21 6.99
N GLU A 34 -24.42 29.65 6.50
CA GLU A 34 -24.62 28.20 6.45
C GLU A 34 -23.74 27.53 5.38
N LEU A 35 -23.62 28.15 4.20
CA LEU A 35 -22.73 27.67 3.13
C LEU A 35 -21.25 27.71 3.54
N ASN A 36 -20.84 28.73 4.29
CA ASN A 36 -19.47 28.84 4.79
C ASN A 36 -19.18 27.81 5.89
N ARG A 37 -20.16 27.50 6.77
CA ARG A 37 -20.03 26.43 7.77
C ARG A 37 -19.87 25.05 7.13
N ALA A 38 -20.68 24.73 6.12
CA ALA A 38 -20.57 23.45 5.40
C ALA A 38 -19.22 23.27 4.68
N ARG A 39 -18.65 24.36 4.15
CA ARG A 39 -17.31 24.35 3.53
C ARG A 39 -16.19 24.14 4.55
N ILE A 40 -16.31 24.73 5.73
CA ILE A 40 -15.32 24.56 6.81
C ILE A 40 -15.37 23.12 7.35
N GLU A 41 -16.56 22.55 7.55
CA GLU A 41 -16.73 21.19 8.05
C GLU A 41 -16.15 20.15 7.08
N SER A 42 -16.47 20.27 5.78
CA SER A 42 -15.92 19.37 4.75
C SER A 42 -14.40 19.47 4.59
N MET A 43 -13.80 20.65 4.81
CA MET A 43 -12.34 20.79 4.84
C MET A 43 -11.71 20.19 6.09
N ALA A 44 -12.34 20.36 7.26
CA ALA A 44 -11.89 19.77 8.52
C ALA A 44 -11.92 18.23 8.47
N GLU A 45 -12.97 17.65 7.90
CA GLU A 45 -13.11 16.21 7.74
C GLU A 45 -12.07 15.61 6.77
N ARG A 46 -11.68 16.36 5.73
CA ARG A 46 -10.58 15.96 4.83
C ARG A 46 -9.23 16.00 5.55
N ILE A 47 -8.97 17.04 6.34
CA ILE A 47 -7.75 17.15 7.14
C ILE A 47 -7.67 16.02 8.19
N ALA A 48 -8.78 15.68 8.84
CA ALA A 48 -8.85 14.58 9.79
C ALA A 48 -8.51 13.23 9.13
N ARG A 49 -9.08 12.95 7.95
CA ARG A 49 -8.75 11.75 7.16
C ARG A 49 -7.28 11.68 6.74
N PHE A 50 -6.71 12.79 6.25
CA PHE A 50 -5.29 12.81 5.88
C PHE A 50 -4.36 12.68 7.08
N ARG A 51 -4.71 13.26 8.25
CA ARG A 51 -3.95 13.05 9.49
C ARG A 51 -4.02 11.61 9.97
N ALA A 52 -5.16 10.94 9.86
CA ALA A 52 -5.31 9.52 10.20
C ALA A 52 -4.46 8.62 9.28
N LEU A 53 -4.39 8.93 7.98
CA LEU A 53 -3.50 8.23 7.04
C LEU A 53 -2.02 8.52 7.30
N ALA A 54 -1.68 9.74 7.71
CA ALA A 54 -0.32 10.09 8.10
C ALA A 54 0.10 9.41 9.42
N SER A 55 -0.81 9.25 10.38
CA SER A 55 -0.52 8.51 11.62
C SER A 55 -0.29 7.02 11.35
N THR A 56 -0.98 6.43 10.37
CA THR A 56 -0.69 5.05 9.96
C THR A 56 0.69 4.90 9.31
N GLN A 57 1.24 5.96 8.69
CA GLN A 57 2.58 5.89 8.10
C GLN A 57 3.67 5.73 9.16
N ALA A 58 3.53 6.40 10.31
CA ALA A 58 4.46 6.24 11.43
C ALA A 58 4.38 4.84 12.02
N GLU A 59 3.16 4.31 12.21
CA GLU A 59 2.92 2.96 12.71
C GLU A 59 3.44 1.86 11.75
N LEU A 60 3.26 2.06 10.44
CA LEU A 60 3.83 1.20 9.40
C LEU A 60 5.36 1.25 9.39
N THR A 61 5.95 2.44 9.57
CA THR A 61 7.41 2.59 9.62
C THR A 61 7.97 1.96 10.89
N GLU A 62 7.29 2.11 12.03
CA GLU A 62 7.65 1.48 13.29
C GLU A 62 7.54 -0.05 13.19
N ALA A 63 6.45 -0.58 12.63
CA ALA A 63 6.29 -2.00 12.35
C ALA A 63 7.37 -2.54 11.41
N LEU A 64 7.75 -1.78 10.36
CA LEU A 64 8.86 -2.13 9.48
C LEU A 64 10.20 -2.12 10.21
N THR A 65 10.48 -1.13 11.05
CA THR A 65 11.70 -1.12 11.86
C THR A 65 11.74 -2.24 12.88
N VAL A 66 10.62 -2.57 13.52
CA VAL A 66 10.52 -3.71 14.44
C VAL A 66 10.71 -5.03 13.67
N MET A 67 10.13 -5.19 12.48
CA MET A 67 10.36 -6.35 11.63
C MET A 67 11.81 -6.46 11.17
N GLN A 68 12.46 -5.35 10.80
CA GLN A 68 13.88 -5.31 10.43
C GLN A 68 14.79 -5.63 11.63
N GLN A 69 14.47 -5.11 12.82
CA GLN A 69 15.20 -5.40 14.07
C GLN A 69 14.95 -6.82 14.58
N SER A 70 13.76 -7.38 14.39
CA SER A 70 13.44 -8.78 14.70
C SER A 70 14.07 -9.75 13.69
N SER A 71 14.39 -9.25 12.49
CA SER A 71 15.18 -9.96 11.47
C SER A 71 16.68 -9.73 11.65
N ALA A 72 17.11 -9.38 12.87
CA ALA A 72 18.52 -9.16 13.20
C ALA A 72 19.39 -10.30 12.63
N PRO A 73 20.55 -9.97 12.04
CA PRO A 73 21.42 -10.90 11.32
C PRO A 73 22.09 -11.99 12.18
N ASP A 74 21.76 -12.08 13.47
CA ASP A 74 22.37 -13.03 14.42
C ASP A 74 21.95 -14.48 14.18
N ASP A 75 20.88 -14.73 13.44
CA ASP A 75 20.51 -16.08 13.04
C ASP A 75 21.14 -16.40 11.68
N ALA A 76 22.46 -16.66 11.68
CA ALA A 76 23.26 -17.04 10.50
C ALA A 76 22.68 -18.26 9.74
N SER A 77 21.70 -18.95 10.30
CA SER A 77 20.91 -20.01 9.65
C SER A 77 19.95 -19.49 8.58
N GLN A 78 19.53 -18.22 8.64
CA GLN A 78 18.52 -17.64 7.76
C GLN A 78 19.09 -17.16 6.42
N PHE A 79 20.41 -16.94 6.32
CA PHE A 79 21.09 -16.45 5.12
C PHE A 79 22.17 -17.42 4.64
N ILE A 80 22.54 -17.32 3.36
CA ILE A 80 23.65 -18.11 2.82
C ILE A 80 24.97 -17.49 3.30
N THR A 81 25.71 -18.23 4.12
CA THR A 81 27.06 -17.84 4.55
C THR A 81 28.09 -18.29 3.51
N ALA A 82 28.71 -17.35 2.80
CA ALA A 82 29.74 -17.62 1.81
C ALA A 82 30.90 -16.63 1.88
N LYS A 83 32.11 -17.07 1.51
CA LYS A 83 33.34 -16.24 1.52
C LYS A 83 33.39 -15.20 0.39
N SER A 84 32.55 -15.36 -0.63
CA SER A 84 32.39 -14.42 -1.73
C SER A 84 30.98 -14.54 -2.32
N PRO A 85 30.45 -13.49 -2.99
CA PRO A 85 29.16 -13.55 -3.65
C PRO A 85 29.07 -14.65 -4.72
N THR A 86 30.18 -14.88 -5.45
CA THR A 86 30.28 -15.95 -6.46
C THR A 86 30.14 -17.35 -5.85
N LEU A 87 30.74 -17.57 -4.68
CA LEU A 87 30.59 -18.83 -3.94
C LEU A 87 29.18 -18.97 -3.34
N GLY A 88 28.59 -17.86 -2.89
CA GLY A 88 27.19 -17.83 -2.44
C GLY A 88 26.21 -18.21 -3.55
N ALA A 89 26.43 -17.70 -4.76
CA ALA A 89 25.66 -18.07 -5.94
C ALA A 89 25.78 -19.56 -6.25
N ALA A 90 27.01 -20.09 -6.26
CA ALA A 90 27.25 -21.51 -6.48
C ALA A 90 26.57 -22.40 -5.41
N ASP A 91 26.60 -22.00 -4.13
CA ASP A 91 25.92 -22.75 -3.06
C ASP A 91 24.40 -22.71 -3.21
N LEU A 92 23.83 -21.55 -3.53
CA LEU A 92 22.40 -21.39 -3.84
C LEU A 92 21.98 -22.31 -5.00
N GLN A 93 22.76 -22.31 -6.08
CA GLN A 93 22.51 -23.17 -7.24
C GLN A 93 22.52 -24.66 -6.88
N ARG A 94 23.50 -25.08 -6.08
CA ARG A 94 23.64 -26.48 -5.64
C ARG A 94 22.44 -26.92 -4.78
N ARG A 95 22.00 -26.07 -3.87
CA ARG A 95 20.83 -26.33 -3.00
C ARG A 95 19.53 -26.42 -3.80
N ILE A 96 19.28 -25.47 -4.69
CA ILE A 96 18.09 -25.49 -5.54
C ILE A 96 18.07 -26.78 -6.38
N LYS A 97 19.22 -27.16 -6.96
CA LYS A 97 19.34 -28.41 -7.71
C LYS A 97 19.00 -29.63 -6.85
N GLN A 98 19.50 -29.69 -5.62
CA GLN A 98 19.21 -30.79 -4.70
C GLN A 98 17.71 -30.90 -4.39
N ILE A 99 17.05 -29.78 -4.07
CA ILE A 99 15.60 -29.74 -3.79
C ILE A 99 14.80 -30.20 -5.02
N ILE A 100 15.16 -29.73 -6.22
CA ILE A 100 14.50 -30.13 -7.47
C ILE A 100 14.62 -31.65 -7.68
N VAL A 101 15.81 -32.22 -7.48
CA VAL A 101 16.05 -33.66 -7.65
C VAL A 101 15.30 -34.49 -6.60
N GLU A 102 15.33 -34.09 -5.33
CA GLU A 102 14.62 -34.77 -4.24
C GLU A 102 13.10 -34.82 -4.48
N LYS A 103 12.56 -33.81 -5.15
CA LYS A 103 11.13 -33.70 -5.48
C LYS A 103 10.75 -34.22 -6.86
N ASN A 104 11.60 -35.03 -7.48
CA ASN A 104 11.39 -35.62 -8.82
C ASN A 104 11.19 -34.60 -9.94
N GLY A 105 11.67 -33.37 -9.77
CA GLY A 105 11.75 -32.37 -10.83
C GLY A 105 13.00 -32.56 -11.69
N ARG A 106 12.96 -32.08 -12.93
CA ARG A 106 14.13 -32.00 -13.81
C ARG A 106 14.56 -30.55 -13.97
N GLN A 107 15.75 -30.22 -13.50
CA GLN A 107 16.34 -28.92 -13.73
C GLN A 107 16.80 -28.81 -15.19
N VAL A 108 16.38 -27.73 -15.86
CA VAL A 108 16.71 -27.41 -17.26
C VAL A 108 17.90 -26.46 -17.34
N SER A 109 17.94 -25.42 -16.50
CA SER A 109 19.09 -24.50 -16.43
C SER A 109 19.19 -23.79 -15.09
N SER A 110 20.39 -23.31 -14.75
CA SER A 110 20.61 -22.40 -13.62
C SER A 110 21.70 -21.39 -13.99
N GLN A 111 21.36 -20.10 -13.98
CA GLN A 111 22.27 -19.02 -14.32
C GLN A 111 22.37 -18.06 -13.13
N PRO A 112 23.58 -17.85 -12.58
CA PRO A 112 23.76 -16.84 -11.55
C PRO A 112 23.71 -15.45 -12.19
N LEU A 113 23.05 -14.52 -11.54
CA LEU A 113 23.04 -13.10 -11.90
C LEU A 113 24.11 -12.36 -11.10
N ASP A 114 24.49 -11.17 -11.58
CA ASP A 114 25.49 -10.35 -10.91
C ASP A 114 25.02 -9.96 -9.50
N ALA A 115 25.88 -10.14 -8.51
CA ALA A 115 25.56 -9.83 -7.13
C ALA A 115 25.50 -8.33 -6.92
N THR A 116 24.45 -7.86 -6.25
CA THR A 116 24.26 -6.44 -5.90
C THR A 116 24.43 -6.26 -4.40
N GLU A 117 25.02 -5.16 -3.97
CA GLU A 117 25.19 -4.83 -2.55
C GLU A 117 23.95 -4.06 -2.05
N VAL A 118 23.32 -4.57 -0.99
CA VAL A 118 22.11 -3.99 -0.39
C VAL A 118 22.29 -3.96 1.12
N ALA A 119 22.43 -2.76 1.69
CA ALA A 119 22.44 -2.54 3.15
C ALA A 119 23.34 -3.52 3.93
N ASP A 120 24.62 -3.58 3.55
CA ASP A 120 25.67 -4.46 4.12
C ASP A 120 25.52 -5.97 3.83
N LEU A 121 24.57 -6.36 2.98
CA LEU A 121 24.40 -7.73 2.48
C LEU A 121 24.68 -7.82 0.98
N HIS A 122 25.16 -8.98 0.54
CA HIS A 122 25.26 -9.30 -0.87
C HIS A 122 23.98 -10.01 -1.32
N GLN A 123 23.19 -9.34 -2.16
CA GLN A 123 22.06 -9.95 -2.85
C GLN A 123 22.59 -10.82 -3.99
N VAL A 124 22.29 -12.12 -3.90
CA VAL A 124 22.67 -13.10 -4.91
C VAL A 124 21.41 -13.64 -5.57
N GLU A 125 21.30 -13.44 -6.88
CA GLU A 125 20.16 -13.91 -7.66
C GLU A 125 20.57 -15.09 -8.57
N VAL A 126 19.67 -16.06 -8.72
CA VAL A 126 19.85 -17.21 -9.62
C VAL A 126 18.57 -17.42 -10.41
N ASN A 127 18.67 -17.41 -11.73
CA ASN A 127 17.58 -17.79 -12.61
C ASN A 127 17.59 -19.31 -12.82
N VAL A 128 16.48 -19.98 -12.52
CA VAL A 128 16.33 -21.43 -12.64
C VAL A 128 15.16 -21.78 -13.55
N ASN A 129 15.44 -22.58 -14.58
CA ASN A 129 14.40 -23.23 -15.38
C ASN A 129 14.27 -24.68 -14.94
N LEU A 130 13.04 -25.13 -14.69
CA LEU A 130 12.73 -26.49 -14.27
C LEU A 130 11.49 -27.01 -15.01
N THR A 131 11.43 -28.32 -15.19
CA THR A 131 10.28 -29.03 -15.75
C THR A 131 9.91 -30.16 -14.80
N GLY A 132 8.61 -30.36 -14.56
CA GLY A 132 8.10 -31.42 -13.70
C GLY A 132 6.59 -31.56 -13.84
N SER A 133 6.03 -32.55 -13.15
CA SER A 133 4.58 -32.63 -12.97
C SER A 133 4.11 -31.47 -12.08
N LEU A 134 2.85 -31.06 -12.22
CA LEU A 134 2.28 -29.98 -11.41
C LEU A 134 2.44 -30.21 -9.89
N PRO A 135 2.20 -31.44 -9.34
CA PRO A 135 2.45 -31.71 -7.93
C PRO A 135 3.91 -31.55 -7.52
N ALA A 136 4.86 -31.98 -8.37
CA ALA A 136 6.29 -31.83 -8.09
C ALA A 136 6.71 -30.35 -8.05
N ILE A 137 6.19 -29.53 -8.96
CA ILE A 137 6.45 -28.08 -8.98
C ILE A 137 5.92 -27.43 -7.69
N GLN A 138 4.72 -27.79 -7.25
CA GLN A 138 4.13 -27.27 -6.01
C GLN A 138 5.00 -27.62 -4.79
N GLU A 139 5.45 -28.87 -4.68
CA GLU A 139 6.32 -29.29 -3.58
C GLU A 139 7.69 -28.60 -3.60
N ILE A 140 8.26 -28.35 -4.79
CA ILE A 140 9.53 -27.63 -4.95
C ILE A 140 9.38 -26.19 -4.48
N LEU A 141 8.35 -25.48 -4.94
CA LEU A 141 8.10 -24.08 -4.55
C LEU A 141 7.89 -23.98 -3.04
N PHE A 142 7.09 -24.89 -2.47
CA PHE A 142 6.88 -24.94 -1.03
C PHE A 142 8.18 -25.17 -0.25
N ALA A 143 9.02 -26.11 -0.70
CA ALA A 143 10.31 -26.39 -0.04
C ALA A 143 11.31 -25.22 -0.15
N LEU A 144 11.26 -24.45 -1.23
CA LEU A 144 12.11 -23.26 -1.42
C LEU A 144 11.69 -22.08 -0.55
N GLU A 145 10.38 -21.85 -0.39
CA GLU A 145 9.86 -20.70 0.37
C GLU A 145 9.88 -20.92 1.89
N PHE A 146 9.66 -22.15 2.35
CA PHE A 146 9.67 -22.50 3.78
C PHE A 146 10.98 -23.13 4.26
N GLY A 147 11.95 -23.31 3.36
CA GLY A 147 13.25 -23.88 3.68
C GLY A 147 14.18 -22.92 4.42
N GLN A 148 15.19 -23.47 5.10
CA GLN A 148 16.36 -22.73 5.56
C GLN A 148 17.55 -23.04 4.65
N PRO A 149 18.30 -22.04 4.15
CA PRO A 149 18.16 -20.59 4.38
C PRO A 149 16.98 -19.98 3.61
N ARG A 150 16.55 -18.78 4.02
CA ARG A 150 15.39 -18.10 3.44
C ARG A 150 15.69 -17.66 2.00
N ILE A 151 14.99 -18.26 1.04
CA ILE A 151 15.10 -17.92 -0.39
C ILE A 151 13.81 -17.26 -0.82
N PHE A 152 13.93 -16.15 -1.56
CA PHE A 152 12.77 -15.44 -2.10
C PHE A 152 12.67 -15.67 -3.61
N ILE A 153 11.45 -15.90 -4.07
CA ILE A 153 11.14 -15.97 -5.49
C ILE A 153 10.72 -14.57 -5.94
N LYS A 154 11.55 -13.95 -6.79
CA LYS A 154 11.29 -12.60 -7.32
C LYS A 154 10.20 -12.63 -8.38
N ASP A 155 10.38 -13.49 -9.38
CA ASP A 155 9.47 -13.67 -10.50
C ASP A 155 9.37 -15.16 -10.84
N ALA A 156 8.17 -15.62 -11.20
CA ALA A 156 7.92 -16.99 -11.64
C ALA A 156 6.96 -17.02 -12.83
N LEU A 157 7.35 -17.74 -13.88
CA LEU A 157 6.51 -18.02 -15.03
C LEU A 157 6.28 -19.53 -15.13
N ILE A 158 5.01 -19.96 -15.07
CA ILE A 158 4.62 -21.36 -15.20
C ILE A 158 3.84 -21.52 -16.50
N GLN A 159 4.31 -22.40 -17.36
CA GLN A 159 3.68 -22.72 -18.64
C GLN A 159 3.52 -24.22 -18.80
N ALA A 160 2.41 -24.65 -19.42
CA ALA A 160 2.24 -26.03 -19.81
C ALA A 160 3.20 -26.31 -20.99
N SER A 161 4.10 -27.28 -20.82
CA SER A 161 4.92 -27.77 -21.92
C SER A 161 4.12 -28.79 -22.70
N ALA A 162 3.89 -28.56 -23.99
CA ALA A 162 3.51 -29.64 -24.89
C ALA A 162 4.71 -30.59 -24.99
N ALA A 163 4.50 -31.86 -24.66
CA ALA A 163 5.49 -32.93 -24.85
C ALA A 163 5.48 -33.37 -26.32
#